data_AF-A0A0F9CCX0-F1
#
_entry.id   AF-A0A0F9CCX0-F1
#
_cell.length_a   1.000
_cell.length_b   1.000
_cell.length_c   1.000
_cell.angle_alpha   90.00
_cell.angle_beta   90.00
_cell.angle_gamma   90.00
#
_symmetry.space_group_name_H-M   'P 1'
#
loop_
_entity.id
_entity.type
_entity.pdbx_description
1 polymer ?
#
loop_
_entity_poly.entity_id
_entity_poly.type
_entity_poly.pdbx_seq_one_letter_code
_entity_poly.pdbx_strand_id
1 'polypeptide(L)'
;KMQAEVKFLSQQKPKVLKIDPVEYYTKIPFIPAPDGGFYDLGLGQLMGDMGGSVNTLINQLIDAGTWANSNTGFIGRGARIKGGKLRFEPNELKQVDVAGGTLRDSIVMMDFKEPSAVLFQLLGLLITYSERIGSVTDAMVGENPGQNTPAYNMQAMLEQGLQVFNGIFKRIYRSKRSEFRKLYKLNAIYLDKETYFSYHDSEEKVLATDYTADPKDLIPAADPNAFSNKEKSQKAQMLAERAGMVPGYDPIEVEKRFLEGADIPDSGQVYPTKVNEKGGVELVFPPKPDPELEIKKADMQRRTLEGKVRSEVDMMKAESQIMVDQAKVMVMIAELEADKESESNNVRIEELKLLVKEFEINRKAMVEMYKADEQSKQAANKGVGG
;
A
#
# COMPACT_ATOMS: atom_id res chain seq x y z
N LYS A 1 39.40 22.00 20.91
CA LYS A 1 40.89 21.98 20.95
C LYS A 1 41.49 22.46 19.63
N MET A 2 41.21 21.80 18.49
CA MET A 2 41.74 22.19 17.16
C MET A 2 41.42 23.65 16.76
N GLN A 3 40.23 24.17 17.07
CA GLN A 3 39.86 25.57 16.74
C GLN A 3 40.62 26.65 17.54
N ALA A 4 41.06 26.34 18.75
CA ALA A 4 41.80 27.28 19.60
C ALA A 4 43.26 27.41 19.14
N GLU A 5 43.83 26.31 18.63
CA GLU A 5 45.20 26.22 18.13
C GLU A 5 45.36 26.95 16.78
N VAL A 6 44.34 26.86 15.91
CA VAL A 6 44.28 27.62 14.64
C VAL A 6 44.28 29.14 14.88
N LYS A 7 43.57 29.63 15.91
CA LYS A 7 43.55 31.07 16.25
C LYS A 7 44.89 31.59 16.78
N PHE A 8 45.67 30.75 17.45
CA PHE A 8 46.98 31.11 17.96
C PHE A 8 48.01 31.19 16.82
N LEU A 9 47.96 30.23 15.89
CA LEU A 9 48.88 30.17 14.76
C LEU A 9 48.60 31.23 13.68
N SER A 10 47.40 31.82 13.63
CA SER A 10 47.07 32.90 12.68
C SER A 10 47.72 34.25 13.00
N GLN A 11 48.23 34.44 14.23
CA GLN A 11 48.89 35.68 14.67
C GLN A 11 50.37 35.76 14.29
N GLN A 12 50.98 34.65 13.88
CA GLN A 12 52.34 34.62 13.34
C GLN A 12 52.27 34.62 11.80
N LYS A 13 53.08 35.48 11.15
CA LYS A 13 53.26 35.68 9.68
C LYS A 13 52.70 34.58 8.76
N PRO A 14 52.10 34.93 7.61
CA PRO A 14 51.11 34.11 6.90
C PRO A 14 51.67 32.73 6.55
N LYS A 15 51.39 31.76 7.41
CA LYS A 15 51.70 30.36 7.20
C LYS A 15 50.35 29.68 6.98
N VAL A 16 50.17 29.06 5.81
CA VAL A 16 48.93 28.36 5.48
C VAL A 16 48.63 27.33 6.57
N LEU A 17 47.57 27.55 7.34
CA LEU A 17 47.24 26.75 8.53
C LEU A 17 46.57 25.43 8.15
N LYS A 18 45.77 25.44 7.09
CA LYS A 18 45.01 24.29 6.58
C LYS A 18 44.64 24.54 5.13
N ILE A 19 44.83 23.53 4.29
CA ILE A 19 44.25 23.48 2.94
C ILE A 19 43.17 22.42 3.00
N ASP A 20 41.92 22.81 2.80
CA ASP A 20 40.83 21.86 2.63
C ASP A 20 40.87 21.34 1.19
N PRO A 21 41.12 20.03 0.97
CA PRO A 21 41.23 19.49 -0.37
C PRO A 21 39.89 19.60 -1.10
N VAL A 22 39.93 20.04 -2.35
CA VAL A 22 38.76 20.08 -3.23
C VAL A 22 38.65 18.73 -3.93
N GLU A 23 37.59 18.00 -3.62
CA GLU A 23 37.30 16.71 -4.26
C GLU A 23 36.52 16.92 -5.56
N TYR A 24 37.14 16.57 -6.70
CA TYR A 24 36.52 16.68 -8.03
C TYR A 24 35.71 15.44 -8.42
N TYR A 25 36.11 14.26 -7.94
CA TYR A 25 35.55 12.99 -8.37
C TYR A 25 34.60 12.42 -7.33
N THR A 26 33.52 11.80 -7.79
CA THR A 26 32.56 11.06 -6.96
C THR A 26 32.49 9.63 -7.44
N LYS A 27 32.77 8.68 -6.54
CA LYS A 27 32.56 7.26 -6.79
C LYS A 27 31.06 6.96 -6.75
N ILE A 28 30.54 6.28 -7.76
CA ILE A 28 29.15 5.78 -7.82
C ILE A 28 29.21 4.25 -7.69
N PRO A 29 28.89 3.69 -6.50
CA PRO A 29 29.04 2.27 -6.25
C PRO A 29 27.79 1.45 -6.60
N PHE A 30 28.00 0.28 -7.20
CA PHE A 30 26.96 -0.72 -7.44
C PHE A 30 26.90 -1.74 -6.28
N ILE A 31 27.79 -2.74 -6.28
CA ILE A 31 27.98 -3.70 -5.19
C ILE A 31 29.39 -3.50 -4.62
N PRO A 32 29.54 -3.15 -3.33
CA PRO A 32 30.85 -2.95 -2.74
C PRO A 32 31.67 -4.24 -2.83
N ALA A 33 32.95 -4.09 -3.16
CA ALA A 33 33.83 -5.23 -3.26
C ALA A 33 33.99 -5.91 -1.88
N PRO A 34 33.86 -7.25 -1.80
CA PRO A 34 33.90 -7.97 -0.53
C PRO A 34 35.27 -7.90 0.16
N ASP A 35 36.32 -7.62 -0.61
CA ASP A 35 37.70 -7.41 -0.15
C ASP A 35 37.96 -5.98 0.36
N GLY A 36 36.98 -5.08 0.25
CA GLY A 36 37.14 -3.66 0.57
C GLY A 36 37.93 -2.87 -0.47
N GLY A 37 38.11 -3.42 -1.68
CA GLY A 37 38.78 -2.75 -2.78
C GLY A 37 38.08 -1.47 -3.24
N PHE A 38 38.81 -0.64 -3.99
CA PHE A 38 38.25 0.61 -4.53
C PHE A 38 37.21 0.36 -5.63
N TYR A 39 37.39 -0.66 -6.47
CA TYR A 39 36.49 -0.96 -7.58
C TYR A 39 35.36 -1.87 -7.14
N ASP A 40 34.13 -1.40 -7.31
CA ASP A 40 32.94 -2.18 -6.98
C ASP A 40 32.68 -3.28 -8.00
N LEU A 41 31.99 -4.33 -7.57
CA LEU A 41 31.54 -5.40 -8.45
C LEU A 41 30.37 -4.89 -9.30
N GLY A 42 30.50 -5.03 -10.61
CA GLY A 42 29.41 -4.80 -11.57
C GLY A 42 28.66 -6.09 -11.90
N LEU A 43 27.46 -5.94 -12.48
CA LEU A 43 26.64 -7.08 -12.92
C LEU A 43 27.38 -7.96 -13.95
N GLY A 44 28.17 -7.36 -14.84
CA GLY A 44 28.95 -8.10 -15.84
C GLY A 44 29.97 -9.06 -15.23
N GLN A 45 30.59 -8.71 -14.10
CA GLN A 45 31.51 -9.61 -13.39
C GLN A 45 30.77 -10.79 -12.77
N LEU A 46 29.53 -10.60 -12.31
CA LEU A 46 28.70 -11.66 -11.75
C LEU A 46 28.18 -12.63 -12.82
N MET A 47 27.89 -12.12 -14.02
CA MET A 47 27.35 -12.93 -15.12
C MET A 47 28.41 -13.52 -16.06
N GLY A 48 29.64 -13.01 -16.02
CA GLY A 48 30.69 -13.36 -16.99
C GLY A 48 31.02 -14.85 -17.04
N ASP A 49 31.26 -15.46 -15.88
CA ASP A 49 31.64 -16.88 -15.78
C ASP A 49 30.51 -17.82 -16.23
N MET A 50 29.27 -17.45 -15.91
CA MET A 50 28.08 -18.21 -16.30
C MET A 50 27.83 -18.09 -17.80
N GLY A 51 27.95 -16.88 -18.36
CA GLY A 51 27.86 -16.65 -19.80
C GLY A 51 28.91 -17.42 -20.58
N GLY A 52 30.16 -17.45 -20.10
CA GLY A 52 31.22 -18.27 -20.70
C GLY A 52 30.90 -19.77 -20.67
N SER A 53 30.35 -20.26 -19.56
CA SER A 53 29.93 -21.66 -19.42
C SER A 53 28.78 -22.02 -20.35
N VAL A 54 27.75 -21.15 -20.44
CA VAL A 54 26.61 -21.29 -21.36
C VAL A 54 27.09 -21.34 -22.80
N ASN A 55 27.95 -20.41 -23.22
CA ASN A 55 28.52 -20.40 -24.57
C ASN A 55 29.27 -21.70 -24.90
N THR A 56 30.08 -22.18 -23.95
CA THR A 56 30.83 -23.44 -24.12
C THR A 56 29.90 -24.63 -24.29
N LEU A 57 28.84 -24.73 -23.48
CA LEU A 57 27.86 -25.81 -23.57
C LEU A 57 27.06 -25.76 -24.87
N ILE A 58 26.65 -24.56 -25.30
CA ILE A 58 25.95 -24.38 -26.58
C ILE A 58 26.83 -24.88 -27.73
N ASN A 59 28.10 -24.49 -27.77
CA ASN A 59 29.04 -24.93 -28.80
C ASN A 59 29.18 -26.46 -28.79
N GLN A 60 29.38 -27.07 -27.61
CA GLN A 60 29.51 -28.53 -27.48
C GLN A 60 28.26 -29.28 -27.94
N LEU A 61 27.06 -28.77 -27.63
CA LEU A 61 25.80 -29.37 -28.03
C LEU A 61 25.57 -29.26 -29.54
N ILE A 62 25.88 -28.10 -30.13
CA ILE A 62 25.78 -27.87 -31.58
C ILE A 62 26.79 -28.74 -32.34
N ASP A 63 28.02 -28.82 -31.85
CA ASP A 63 29.07 -29.65 -32.45
C ASP A 63 28.67 -31.13 -32.39
N ALA A 64 28.23 -31.62 -31.23
CA ALA A 64 27.74 -32.99 -31.07
C ALA A 64 26.56 -33.28 -32.02
N GLY A 65 25.63 -32.33 -32.16
CA GLY A 65 24.51 -32.46 -33.10
C GLY A 65 24.95 -32.47 -34.56
N THR A 66 25.96 -31.68 -34.90
CA THR A 66 26.54 -31.64 -36.26
C THR A 66 27.23 -32.96 -36.58
N TRP A 67 28.00 -33.53 -35.65
CA TRP A 67 28.69 -34.81 -35.82
C TRP A 67 27.71 -35.99 -35.86
N ALA A 68 26.69 -36.02 -35.01
CA ALA A 68 25.67 -37.07 -35.01
C ALA A 68 24.84 -37.10 -36.31
N ASN A 69 24.55 -35.94 -36.89
CA ASN A 69 23.87 -35.84 -38.19
C ASN A 69 24.79 -36.10 -39.39
N SER A 70 26.10 -36.14 -39.18
CA SER A 70 27.08 -36.31 -40.24
C SER A 70 27.44 -37.78 -40.41
N ASN A 71 27.22 -38.30 -41.61
CA ASN A 71 27.61 -39.66 -41.95
C ASN A 71 29.10 -39.69 -42.32
N THR A 72 29.97 -39.61 -41.31
CA THR A 72 31.42 -39.71 -41.49
C THR A 72 31.94 -41.08 -41.10
N GLY A 73 33.06 -41.48 -41.70
CA GLY A 73 33.62 -42.80 -41.50
C GLY A 73 34.96 -42.96 -42.20
N PHE A 74 35.57 -44.12 -41.99
CA PHE A 74 36.80 -44.52 -42.65
C PHE A 74 36.49 -45.34 -43.89
N ILE A 75 37.22 -45.05 -44.97
CA ILE A 75 37.20 -45.85 -46.20
C ILE A 75 38.54 -46.59 -46.29
N GLY A 76 38.50 -47.90 -46.19
CA GLY A 76 39.67 -48.76 -46.33
C GLY A 76 40.23 -48.72 -47.75
N ARG A 77 41.55 -48.87 -47.90
CA ARG A 77 42.24 -48.91 -49.22
C ARG A 77 41.68 -49.97 -50.17
N GLY A 78 41.01 -51.00 -49.66
CA GLY A 78 40.36 -52.05 -50.45
C GLY A 78 39.15 -51.60 -51.26
N ALA A 79 38.53 -50.45 -50.92
CA ALA A 79 37.35 -49.93 -51.62
C ALA A 79 37.65 -49.38 -53.03
N ARG A 80 38.91 -49.03 -53.33
CA ARG A 80 39.40 -48.43 -54.60
C ARG A 80 38.41 -47.49 -55.30
N ILE A 81 37.68 -46.68 -54.55
CA ILE A 81 36.77 -45.67 -55.11
C ILE A 81 37.65 -44.54 -55.68
N LYS A 82 37.36 -44.09 -56.90
CA LYS A 82 38.04 -42.91 -57.48
C LYS A 82 37.82 -41.71 -56.55
N GLY A 83 38.90 -41.21 -55.96
CA GLY A 83 38.86 -40.08 -55.02
C GLY A 83 38.28 -38.83 -55.68
N GLY A 84 37.39 -38.13 -54.96
CA GLY A 84 36.71 -36.93 -55.44
C GLY A 84 35.34 -36.75 -54.81
N LYS A 85 34.72 -35.57 -54.99
CA LYS A 85 33.33 -35.34 -54.56
C LYS A 85 32.39 -36.07 -55.53
N LEU A 86 31.94 -37.26 -55.15
CA LEU A 86 30.86 -37.96 -55.85
C LEU A 86 29.53 -37.29 -55.47
N ARG A 87 28.87 -36.67 -56.46
CA ARG A 87 27.48 -36.21 -56.33
C ARG A 87 26.55 -37.33 -56.79
N PHE A 88 25.44 -37.51 -56.09
CA PHE A 88 24.38 -38.44 -56.43
C PHE A 88 23.13 -37.65 -56.78
N GLU A 89 22.53 -37.96 -57.92
CA GLU A 89 21.19 -37.49 -58.29
C GLU A 89 20.14 -38.60 -58.02
N PRO A 90 18.87 -38.25 -57.78
CA PRO A 90 17.82 -39.25 -57.63
C PRO A 90 17.77 -40.19 -58.84
N ASN A 91 17.68 -41.50 -58.58
CA ASN A 91 17.71 -42.59 -59.58
C ASN A 91 19.03 -42.80 -60.34
N GLU A 92 20.16 -42.27 -59.84
CA GLU A 92 21.46 -42.50 -60.46
C GLU A 92 22.25 -43.64 -59.79
N LEU A 93 22.83 -44.54 -60.60
CA LEU A 93 23.77 -45.58 -60.15
C LEU A 93 25.19 -45.24 -60.60
N LYS A 94 26.13 -45.13 -59.66
CA LYS A 94 27.56 -44.93 -59.96
C LYS A 94 28.28 -46.27 -60.04
N GLN A 95 29.13 -46.43 -61.04
CA GLN A 95 29.97 -47.62 -61.20
C GLN A 95 31.15 -47.59 -60.22
N VAL A 96 31.45 -48.74 -59.61
CA VAL A 96 32.57 -48.93 -58.70
C VAL A 96 33.36 -50.16 -59.16
N ASP A 97 34.69 -50.09 -59.10
CA ASP A 97 35.62 -51.11 -59.62
C ASP A 97 35.79 -52.32 -58.66
N VAL A 98 34.97 -52.43 -57.62
CA VAL A 98 35.11 -53.39 -56.51
C VAL A 98 33.80 -54.13 -56.25
N ALA A 99 33.89 -55.39 -55.86
CA ALA A 99 32.71 -56.21 -55.53
C ALA A 99 31.93 -55.60 -54.33
N GLY A 100 30.60 -55.63 -54.40
CA GLY A 100 29.73 -54.97 -53.42
C GLY A 100 29.91 -55.43 -51.97
N GLY A 101 30.26 -56.71 -51.74
CA GLY A 101 30.55 -57.23 -50.40
C GLY A 101 31.77 -56.56 -49.77
N THR A 102 32.89 -56.51 -50.51
CA THR A 102 34.12 -55.83 -50.08
C THR A 102 33.97 -54.31 -49.93
N LEU A 103 33.05 -53.69 -50.68
CA LEU A 103 32.73 -52.26 -50.53
C LEU A 103 32.05 -51.98 -49.20
N ARG A 104 31.15 -52.87 -48.75
CA ARG A 104 30.47 -52.75 -47.46
C ARG A 104 31.42 -52.97 -46.29
N ASP A 105 32.31 -53.96 -46.38
CA ASP A 105 33.28 -54.28 -45.32
C ASP A 105 34.41 -53.23 -45.21
N SER A 106 34.65 -52.48 -46.28
CA SER A 106 35.69 -51.43 -46.31
C SER A 106 35.21 -50.05 -45.87
N ILE A 107 33.90 -49.86 -45.66
CA ILE A 107 33.33 -48.61 -45.14
C ILE A 107 32.98 -48.83 -43.67
N VAL A 108 33.74 -48.20 -42.78
CA VAL A 108 33.46 -48.19 -41.34
C VAL A 108 32.93 -46.82 -40.98
N MET A 109 31.63 -46.72 -40.71
CA MET A 109 31.02 -45.48 -40.23
C MET A 109 31.46 -45.22 -38.79
N MET A 110 31.80 -43.98 -38.49
CA MET A 110 32.11 -43.55 -37.13
C MET A 110 30.80 -43.24 -36.42
N ASP A 111 30.56 -43.88 -35.28
CA ASP A 111 29.38 -43.63 -34.46
C ASP A 111 29.66 -42.44 -33.53
N PHE A 112 29.00 -41.32 -33.79
CA PHE A 112 29.04 -40.16 -32.90
C PHE A 112 27.84 -40.20 -31.99
N LYS A 113 28.10 -39.99 -30.69
CA LYS A 113 27.03 -39.88 -29.72
C LYS A 113 26.20 -38.63 -29.98
N GLU A 114 24.89 -38.76 -29.86
CA GLU A 114 23.95 -37.66 -29.88
C GLU A 114 24.24 -36.62 -28.78
N PRO A 115 23.76 -35.38 -28.92
CA PRO A 115 23.87 -34.36 -27.87
C PRO A 115 23.40 -34.88 -26.51
N SER A 116 24.24 -34.73 -25.49
CA SER A 116 23.93 -35.24 -24.15
C SER A 116 22.75 -34.48 -23.52
N ALA A 117 21.70 -35.23 -23.17
CA ALA A 117 20.55 -34.69 -22.43
C ALA A 117 20.96 -34.08 -21.07
N VAL A 118 22.01 -34.60 -20.44
CA VAL A 118 22.55 -34.05 -19.18
C VAL A 118 23.17 -32.68 -19.39
N LEU A 119 23.90 -32.48 -20.50
CA LEU A 119 24.46 -31.17 -20.85
C LEU A 119 23.37 -30.16 -21.20
N PHE A 120 22.29 -30.61 -21.84
CA PHE A 120 21.12 -29.78 -22.11
C PHE A 120 20.40 -29.37 -20.80
N GLN A 121 20.24 -30.28 -19.84
CA GLN A 121 19.69 -29.96 -18.52
C GLN A 121 20.58 -28.98 -17.75
N LEU A 122 21.91 -29.16 -17.80
CA LEU A 122 22.86 -28.22 -17.21
C LEU A 122 22.78 -26.84 -17.86
N LEU A 123 22.69 -26.78 -19.20
CA LEU A 123 22.49 -25.52 -19.93
C LEU A 123 21.22 -24.81 -19.46
N GLY A 124 20.10 -25.54 -19.36
CA GLY A 124 18.83 -24.98 -18.85
C GLY A 124 18.99 -24.42 -17.43
N LEU A 125 19.61 -25.18 -16.53
CA LEU A 125 19.88 -24.74 -15.15
C LEU A 125 20.76 -23.49 -15.09
N LEU A 126 21.82 -23.41 -15.91
CA LEU A 126 22.69 -22.23 -15.97
C LEU A 126 21.98 -21.00 -16.52
N ILE A 127 21.10 -21.16 -17.51
CA ILE A 127 20.25 -20.06 -18.02
C ILE A 127 19.32 -19.57 -16.92
N THR A 128 18.58 -20.47 -16.25
CA THR A 128 17.69 -20.08 -15.14
C THR A 128 18.45 -19.38 -14.01
N TYR A 129 19.64 -19.85 -13.64
CA TYR A 129 20.44 -19.16 -12.64
C TYR A 129 20.96 -17.80 -13.12
N SER A 130 21.31 -17.67 -14.40
CA SER A 130 21.76 -16.41 -14.99
C SER A 130 20.64 -15.37 -14.99
N GLU A 131 19.41 -15.77 -15.32
CA GLU A 131 18.21 -14.93 -15.27
C GLU A 131 17.90 -14.49 -13.84
N ARG A 132 17.98 -15.42 -12.87
CA ARG A 132 17.76 -15.12 -11.45
C ARG A 132 18.81 -14.16 -10.88
N ILE A 133 20.08 -14.28 -11.27
CA ILE A 133 21.14 -13.34 -10.88
C ILE A 133 20.96 -11.98 -11.55
N GLY A 134 20.41 -11.95 -12.77
CA GLY A 134 19.92 -10.74 -13.43
C GLY A 134 18.79 -10.02 -12.67
N SER A 135 18.34 -10.58 -11.54
CA SER A 135 17.44 -9.97 -10.56
C SER A 135 16.03 -9.70 -11.08
N VAL A 136 15.62 -10.40 -12.13
CA VAL A 136 14.24 -10.47 -12.59
C VAL A 136 13.57 -11.60 -11.82
N THR A 137 12.92 -11.30 -10.70
CA THR A 137 12.00 -12.26 -10.08
C THR A 137 10.72 -12.33 -10.91
N ASP A 138 10.12 -13.50 -11.08
CA ASP A 138 8.92 -13.68 -11.93
C ASP A 138 7.76 -12.73 -11.55
N ALA A 139 7.66 -12.40 -10.25
CA ALA A 139 6.71 -11.40 -9.73
C ALA A 139 6.94 -9.99 -10.29
N MET A 140 8.19 -9.61 -10.60
CA MET A 140 8.53 -8.33 -11.24
C MET A 140 8.28 -8.32 -12.75
N VAL A 141 8.19 -9.49 -13.40
CA VAL A 141 7.81 -9.65 -14.83
C VAL A 141 6.29 -9.55 -15.02
N GLY A 142 5.53 -9.58 -13.93
CA GLY A 142 4.08 -9.58 -13.98
C GLY A 142 3.50 -10.97 -14.29
N GLU A 143 4.27 -12.05 -14.12
CA GLU A 143 3.69 -13.38 -14.09
C GLU A 143 2.82 -13.51 -12.84
N ASN A 144 1.55 -13.81 -13.06
CA ASN A 144 0.56 -13.90 -12.00
C ASN A 144 0.85 -15.17 -11.18
N PRO A 145 1.18 -15.08 -9.88
CA PRO A 145 1.55 -16.24 -9.07
C PRO A 145 0.28 -17.02 -8.71
N GLY A 146 -0.37 -17.67 -9.69
CA GLY A 146 -1.57 -18.46 -9.51
C GLY A 146 -2.80 -17.70 -8.99
N GLN A 147 -4.00 -18.21 -9.25
CA GLN A 147 -5.27 -17.57 -8.84
C GLN A 147 -5.48 -17.53 -7.31
N ASN A 148 -4.68 -18.24 -6.51
CA ASN A 148 -4.90 -18.45 -5.08
C ASN A 148 -3.92 -17.73 -4.15
N THR A 149 -2.99 -16.91 -4.65
CA THR A 149 -2.03 -16.22 -3.77
C THR A 149 -2.67 -14.96 -3.19
N PRO A 150 -2.83 -14.82 -1.86
CA PRO A 150 -3.37 -13.62 -1.25
C PRO A 150 -2.56 -12.38 -1.65
N ALA A 151 -3.22 -11.25 -1.92
CA ALA A 151 -2.57 -10.00 -2.33
C ALA A 151 -1.44 -9.56 -1.39
N TYR A 152 -1.57 -9.84 -0.09
CA TYR A 152 -0.54 -9.58 0.91
C TYR A 152 0.75 -10.37 0.67
N ASN A 153 0.64 -11.68 0.36
CA ASN A 153 1.81 -12.51 0.10
C ASN A 153 2.52 -12.08 -1.19
N MET A 154 1.75 -11.68 -2.22
CA MET A 154 2.32 -11.14 -3.46
C MET A 154 3.06 -9.81 -3.20
N GLN A 155 2.49 -8.91 -2.40
CA GLN A 155 3.15 -7.66 -2.00
C GLN A 155 4.44 -7.93 -1.21
N ALA A 156 4.40 -8.87 -0.25
CA ALA A 156 5.58 -9.25 0.53
C ALA A 156 6.69 -9.86 -0.35
N MET A 157 6.34 -10.69 -1.34
CA MET A 157 7.31 -11.22 -2.31
C MET A 157 7.92 -10.13 -3.19
N LEU A 158 7.11 -9.17 -3.66
CA LEU A 158 7.60 -8.02 -4.41
C LEU A 158 8.53 -7.15 -3.55
N GLU A 159 8.16 -6.89 -2.30
CA GLU A 159 8.99 -6.13 -1.37
C GLU A 159 10.35 -6.80 -1.14
N GLN A 160 10.36 -8.12 -0.90
CA GLN A 160 11.59 -8.90 -0.76
C GLN A 160 12.46 -8.84 -2.02
N GLY A 161 11.87 -8.93 -3.21
CA GLY A 161 12.60 -8.77 -4.48
C GLY A 161 13.21 -7.37 -4.64
N LEU A 162 12.48 -6.33 -4.22
CA LEU A 162 12.93 -4.94 -4.28
C LEU A 162 14.01 -4.60 -3.24
N GLN A 163 14.22 -5.39 -2.17
CA GLN A 163 15.23 -5.07 -1.14
C GLN A 163 16.65 -4.95 -1.71
N VAL A 164 17.02 -5.83 -2.64
CA VAL A 164 18.34 -5.80 -3.30
C VAL A 164 18.50 -4.52 -4.12
N PHE A 165 17.47 -4.17 -4.90
CA PHE A 165 17.43 -2.93 -5.69
C PHE A 165 17.44 -1.68 -4.81
N ASN A 166 16.66 -1.66 -3.73
CA ASN A 166 16.64 -0.55 -2.77
C ASN A 166 18.02 -0.32 -2.14
N GLY A 167 18.78 -1.38 -1.86
CA GLY A 167 20.17 -1.28 -1.41
C GLY A 167 21.06 -0.57 -2.44
N ILE A 168 20.92 -0.92 -3.72
CA ILE A 168 21.65 -0.31 -4.84
C ILE A 168 21.20 1.15 -5.04
N PHE A 169 19.90 1.43 -5.09
CA PHE A 169 19.36 2.78 -5.26
C PHE A 169 19.75 3.71 -4.10
N LYS A 170 19.77 3.23 -2.86
CA LYS A 170 20.28 4.00 -1.70
C LYS A 170 21.76 4.35 -1.87
N ARG A 171 22.57 3.44 -2.41
CA ARG A 171 24.00 3.69 -2.70
C ARG A 171 24.18 4.75 -3.79
N ILE A 172 23.43 4.63 -4.88
CA ILE A 172 23.43 5.63 -5.96
C ILE A 172 22.96 6.98 -5.44
N TYR A 173 21.88 7.02 -4.65
CA TYR A 173 21.34 8.24 -4.05
C TYR A 173 22.38 8.96 -3.16
N ARG A 174 23.07 8.23 -2.28
CA ARG A 174 24.14 8.81 -1.43
C ARG A 174 25.30 9.36 -2.26
N SER A 175 25.61 8.70 -3.37
CA SER A 175 26.67 9.12 -4.29
C SER A 175 26.26 10.37 -5.07
N LYS A 176 25.03 10.40 -5.60
CA LYS A 176 24.43 11.57 -6.26
C LYS A 176 24.33 12.77 -5.34
N ARG A 177 23.93 12.56 -4.08
CA ARG A 177 23.97 13.61 -3.05
C ARG A 177 25.37 14.18 -2.87
N SER A 178 26.39 13.32 -2.83
CA SER A 178 27.79 13.76 -2.71
C SER A 178 28.28 14.48 -3.96
N GLU A 179 27.88 14.01 -5.14
CA GLU A 179 28.19 14.61 -6.44
C GLU A 179 27.59 16.01 -6.58
N PHE A 180 26.30 16.18 -6.32
CA PHE A 180 25.67 17.50 -6.43
C PHE A 180 26.25 18.52 -5.45
N ARG A 181 26.64 18.08 -4.25
CA ARG A 181 27.35 18.93 -3.29
C ARG A 181 28.72 19.36 -3.78
N LYS A 182 29.44 18.48 -4.48
CA LYS A 182 30.72 18.80 -5.10
C LYS A 182 30.51 19.77 -6.26
N LEU A 183 29.53 19.54 -7.12
CA LEU A 183 29.16 20.46 -8.20
C LEU A 183 28.80 21.85 -7.66
N TYR A 184 27.99 21.94 -6.60
CA TYR A 184 27.66 23.21 -5.94
C TYR A 184 28.92 23.94 -5.47
N LYS A 185 29.87 23.24 -4.83
CA LYS A 185 31.16 23.83 -4.39
C LYS A 185 32.06 24.22 -5.56
N LEU A 186 32.11 23.42 -6.61
CA LEU A 186 32.95 23.69 -7.78
C LEU A 186 32.41 24.90 -8.56
N ASN A 187 31.09 25.01 -8.71
CA ASN A 187 30.46 26.20 -9.26
C ASN A 187 30.79 27.43 -8.40
N ALA A 188 30.77 27.33 -7.07
CA ALA A 188 31.18 28.45 -6.21
C ALA A 188 32.63 28.93 -6.46
N ILE A 189 33.54 28.03 -6.86
CA ILE A 189 34.97 28.34 -7.07
C ILE A 189 35.27 28.80 -8.49
N TYR A 190 34.64 28.16 -9.49
CA TYR A 190 35.03 28.27 -10.89
C TYR A 190 33.98 28.96 -11.78
N LEU A 191 32.77 29.25 -11.28
CA LEU A 191 31.76 29.93 -12.09
C LEU A 191 32.16 31.39 -12.32
N ASP A 192 32.06 31.85 -13.56
CA ASP A 192 32.21 33.26 -13.90
C ASP A 192 31.11 34.11 -13.24
N LYS A 193 31.38 35.40 -13.05
CA LYS A 193 30.49 36.31 -12.31
C LYS A 193 29.06 36.39 -12.86
N GLU A 194 28.90 36.19 -14.17
CA GLU A 194 27.60 36.03 -14.81
C GLU A 194 27.69 34.94 -15.88
N THR A 195 27.06 33.80 -15.62
CA THR A 195 26.84 32.77 -16.65
C THR A 195 25.35 32.68 -16.93
N TYR A 196 25.00 32.90 -18.20
CA TYR A 196 23.63 32.77 -18.70
C TYR A 196 23.39 31.31 -19.04
N PHE A 197 22.30 30.72 -18.54
CA PHE A 197 21.86 29.40 -18.97
C PHE A 197 20.39 29.46 -19.41
N SER A 198 20.07 28.73 -20.47
CA SER A 198 18.71 28.55 -20.94
C SER A 198 18.10 27.33 -20.26
N TYR A 199 17.06 27.50 -19.45
CA TYR A 199 16.26 26.41 -18.89
C TYR A 199 14.79 26.65 -19.22
N HIS A 200 14.16 25.66 -19.88
CA HIS A 200 12.77 25.77 -20.35
C HIS A 200 12.47 27.08 -21.10
N ASP A 201 13.32 27.45 -22.07
CA ASP A 201 13.17 28.66 -22.90
C ASP A 201 13.18 30.00 -22.12
N SER A 202 13.54 29.97 -20.84
CA SER A 202 13.82 31.15 -20.02
C SER A 202 15.34 31.33 -19.87
N GLU A 203 15.82 32.55 -20.14
CA GLU A 203 17.19 32.95 -19.83
C GLU A 203 17.27 33.26 -18.34
N GLU A 204 17.76 32.30 -17.57
CA GLU A 204 18.05 32.51 -16.15
C GLU A 204 19.54 32.85 -16.00
N LYS A 205 19.82 33.80 -15.10
CA LYS A 205 21.19 34.16 -14.74
C LYS A 205 21.53 33.45 -13.44
N VAL A 206 22.64 32.72 -13.45
CA VAL A 206 23.21 32.14 -12.23
C VAL A 206 24.40 33.00 -11.84
N LEU A 207 24.39 33.47 -10.60
CA LEU A 207 25.46 34.28 -10.02
C LEU A 207 26.29 33.42 -9.07
N ALA A 208 27.58 33.72 -8.94
CA ALA A 208 28.43 33.10 -7.92
C ALA A 208 27.91 33.34 -6.49
N THR A 209 27.12 34.40 -6.27
CA THR A 209 26.46 34.70 -5.00
C THR A 209 25.37 33.70 -4.62
N ASP A 210 24.80 32.97 -5.58
CA ASP A 210 23.77 31.95 -5.31
C ASP A 210 24.37 30.72 -4.63
N TYR A 211 25.71 30.60 -4.66
CA TYR A 211 26.46 29.48 -4.10
C TYR A 211 26.99 29.71 -2.68
N THR A 212 26.42 30.65 -1.92
CA THR A 212 26.88 30.99 -0.56
C THR A 212 26.26 30.15 0.57
N ALA A 213 25.23 29.35 0.30
CA ALA A 213 24.57 28.52 1.31
C ALA A 213 25.44 27.31 1.71
N ASP A 214 25.13 26.65 2.84
CA ASP A 214 25.84 25.43 3.21
C ASP A 214 25.52 24.34 2.18
N PRO A 215 26.53 23.75 1.49
CA PRO A 215 26.31 22.64 0.57
C PRO A 215 25.55 21.46 1.20
N LYS A 216 25.54 21.35 2.53
CA LYS A 216 24.78 20.30 3.23
C LYS A 216 23.26 20.43 3.06
N ASP A 217 22.75 21.62 2.78
CA ASP A 217 21.31 21.85 2.58
C ASP A 217 20.83 21.29 1.24
N LEU A 218 21.76 21.01 0.33
CA LEU A 218 21.46 20.37 -0.93
C LEU A 218 21.20 18.86 -0.73
N ILE A 219 19.93 18.47 -0.92
CA ILE A 219 19.43 17.10 -0.81
C ILE A 219 18.67 16.77 -2.10
N PRO A 220 18.97 15.64 -2.76
CA PRO A 220 18.20 15.23 -3.93
C PRO A 220 16.75 14.93 -3.54
N ALA A 221 15.80 15.38 -4.36
CA ALA A 221 14.36 15.21 -4.13
C ALA A 221 13.86 13.76 -4.19
N ALA A 222 14.65 12.83 -4.76
CA ALA A 222 14.30 11.42 -4.79
C ALA A 222 14.30 10.81 -3.39
N ASP A 223 13.29 10.01 -3.04
CA ASP A 223 13.29 9.21 -1.82
C ASP A 223 13.56 7.73 -2.15
N PRO A 224 14.74 7.17 -1.77
CA PRO A 224 15.06 5.75 -1.97
C PRO A 224 14.23 4.79 -1.11
N ASN A 225 13.50 5.31 -0.13
CA ASN A 225 12.55 4.58 0.70
C ASN A 225 11.10 4.85 0.28
N ALA A 226 10.86 5.59 -0.82
CA ALA A 226 9.51 5.88 -1.28
C ALA A 226 8.73 4.58 -1.35
N PHE A 227 7.85 4.40 -0.37
CA PHE A 227 6.92 3.30 -0.29
C PHE A 227 6.17 3.24 -1.63
N SER A 228 5.82 2.04 -2.09
CA SER A 228 4.94 1.94 -3.26
C SER A 228 3.75 2.87 -3.05
N ASN A 229 3.33 3.65 -4.06
CA ASN A 229 2.16 4.53 -3.95
C ASN A 229 0.95 3.81 -3.34
N LYS A 230 0.86 2.47 -3.54
CA LYS A 230 -0.11 1.59 -2.91
C LYS A 230 -0.03 1.55 -1.38
N GLU A 231 1.16 1.42 -0.81
CA GLU A 231 1.35 1.40 0.65
C GLU A 231 1.11 2.79 1.26
N LYS A 232 1.50 3.87 0.55
CA LYS A 232 1.19 5.25 0.94
C LYS A 232 -0.33 5.47 0.99
N SER A 233 -1.04 5.03 -0.05
CA SER A 233 -2.50 5.08 -0.15
C SER A 233 -3.18 4.22 0.93
N GLN A 234 -2.67 3.01 1.21
CA GLN A 234 -3.23 2.12 2.22
C GLN A 234 -3.06 2.69 3.64
N LYS A 235 -1.89 3.26 3.98
CA LYS A 235 -1.67 3.93 5.27
C LYS A 235 -2.58 5.16 5.43
N ALA A 236 -2.74 5.93 4.36
CA ALA A 236 -3.66 7.06 4.29
C ALA A 236 -5.12 6.61 4.53
N GLN A 237 -5.56 5.54 3.87
CA GLN A 237 -6.91 4.99 4.06
C GLN A 237 -7.13 4.47 5.49
N MET A 238 -6.16 3.74 6.04
CA MET A 238 -6.22 3.27 7.43
C MET A 238 -6.29 4.43 8.43
N LEU A 239 -5.57 5.53 8.18
CA LEU A 239 -5.63 6.74 9.00
C LEU A 239 -7.01 7.40 8.92
N ALA A 240 -7.60 7.50 7.73
CA ALA A 240 -8.94 8.03 7.53
C ALA A 240 -10.01 7.18 8.25
N GLU A 241 -9.93 5.85 8.15
CA GLU A 241 -10.81 4.92 8.86
C GLU A 241 -10.69 5.06 10.40
N ARG A 242 -9.45 5.17 10.91
CA ARG A 242 -9.19 5.33 12.34
C ARG A 242 -9.65 6.69 12.87
N ALA A 243 -9.50 7.76 12.09
CA ALA A 243 -9.99 9.08 12.43
C ALA A 243 -11.51 9.14 12.52
N GLY A 244 -12.23 8.32 11.74
CA GLY A 244 -13.69 8.17 11.85
C GLY A 244 -14.16 7.44 13.12
N MET A 245 -13.32 6.57 13.70
CA MET A 245 -13.67 5.76 14.87
C MET A 245 -13.20 6.35 16.21
N VAL A 246 -12.06 7.06 16.22
CA VAL A 246 -11.42 7.54 17.44
C VAL A 246 -11.46 9.07 17.48
N PRO A 247 -12.14 9.69 18.46
CA PRO A 247 -12.13 11.13 18.63
C PRO A 247 -10.72 11.64 19.00
N GLY A 248 -10.26 12.71 18.36
CA GLY A 248 -9.00 13.39 18.71
C GLY A 248 -8.06 13.67 17.52
N TYR A 249 -8.33 13.12 16.34
CA TYR A 249 -7.62 13.49 15.12
C TYR A 249 -8.12 14.81 14.56
N ASP A 250 -7.23 15.63 13.98
CA ASP A 250 -7.63 16.76 13.16
C ASP A 250 -8.17 16.24 11.82
N PRO A 251 -9.50 16.34 11.56
CA PRO A 251 -10.10 15.79 10.34
C PRO A 251 -9.56 16.44 9.08
N ILE A 252 -9.12 17.71 9.15
CA ILE A 252 -8.63 18.47 8.01
C ILE A 252 -7.24 17.97 7.59
N GLU A 253 -6.37 17.73 8.57
CA GLU A 253 -5.02 17.22 8.29
C GLU A 253 -5.06 15.75 7.83
N VAL A 254 -5.96 14.95 8.39
CA VAL A 254 -6.17 13.57 7.96
C VAL A 254 -6.65 13.51 6.50
N GLU A 255 -7.61 14.35 6.13
CA GLU A 255 -8.11 14.40 4.74
C GLU A 255 -7.04 14.88 3.76
N LYS A 256 -6.23 15.88 4.13
CA LYS A 256 -5.07 16.30 3.31
C LYS A 256 -4.09 15.16 3.09
N ARG A 257 -3.72 14.43 4.14
CA ARG A 257 -2.83 13.27 4.04
C ARG A 257 -3.44 12.13 3.23
N PHE A 258 -4.77 11.98 3.26
CA PHE A 258 -5.49 11.01 2.43
C PHE A 258 -5.39 11.37 0.95
N LEU A 259 -5.68 12.61 0.59
CA LEU A 259 -5.60 13.12 -0.79
C LEU A 259 -4.15 13.08 -1.34
N GLU A 260 -3.15 13.43 -0.52
CA GLU A 260 -1.73 13.31 -0.87
C GLU A 260 -1.26 11.84 -0.98
N GLY A 261 -1.89 10.93 -0.24
CA GLY A 261 -1.63 9.49 -0.30
C GLY A 261 -2.27 8.83 -1.52
N ALA A 262 -3.41 9.35 -1.98
CA ALA A 262 -4.10 8.94 -3.19
C ALA A 262 -3.47 9.50 -4.48
N ASP A 263 -2.42 10.34 -4.35
CA ASP A 263 -1.69 10.95 -5.46
C ASP A 263 -2.59 11.78 -6.39
N ILE A 264 -3.60 12.43 -5.81
CA ILE A 264 -4.50 13.32 -6.55
C ILE A 264 -3.75 14.64 -6.80
N PRO A 265 -3.55 15.04 -8.08
CA PRO A 265 -2.89 16.30 -8.40
C PRO A 265 -3.71 17.48 -7.84
N ASP A 266 -3.02 18.49 -7.33
CA ASP A 266 -3.63 19.70 -6.74
C ASP A 266 -4.60 19.43 -5.58
N SER A 267 -4.15 18.69 -4.56
CA SER A 267 -4.91 18.43 -3.31
C SER A 267 -5.51 19.69 -2.66
N GLY A 268 -4.85 20.85 -2.83
CA GLY A 268 -5.33 22.15 -2.33
C GLY A 268 -6.54 22.72 -3.08
N GLN A 269 -6.80 22.31 -4.33
CA GLN A 269 -8.01 22.71 -5.07
C GLN A 269 -9.21 21.83 -4.69
N VAL A 270 -8.97 20.55 -4.44
CA VAL A 270 -10.01 19.57 -4.06
C VAL A 270 -10.49 19.79 -2.63
N TYR A 271 -9.59 20.19 -1.72
CA TYR A 271 -9.91 20.48 -0.32
C TYR A 271 -9.43 21.88 0.10
N PRO A 272 -10.13 22.95 -0.31
CA PRO A 272 -9.74 24.31 -0.01
C PRO A 272 -9.93 24.60 1.49
N THR A 273 -8.84 25.01 2.14
CA THR A 273 -8.80 25.38 3.55
C THR A 273 -8.42 26.85 3.71
N LYS A 274 -9.08 27.57 4.61
CA LYS A 274 -8.75 28.94 5.00
C LYS A 274 -8.16 28.94 6.41
N VAL A 275 -7.13 29.75 6.63
CA VAL A 275 -6.55 29.94 7.97
C VAL A 275 -7.28 31.10 8.63
N ASN A 276 -7.91 30.86 9.77
CA ASN A 276 -8.55 31.91 10.56
C ASN A 276 -7.51 32.70 11.37
N GLU A 277 -7.87 33.93 11.78
CA GLU A 277 -7.01 34.86 12.53
C GLU A 277 -6.47 34.31 13.88
N LYS A 278 -7.00 33.17 14.35
CA LYS A 278 -6.54 32.44 15.55
C LYS A 278 -5.64 31.22 15.25
N GLY A 279 -5.18 31.06 14.01
CA GLY A 279 -4.29 29.95 13.61
C GLY A 279 -4.99 28.60 13.42
N GLY A 280 -6.32 28.55 13.46
CA GLY A 280 -7.11 27.35 13.16
C GLY A 280 -7.44 27.26 11.67
N VAL A 281 -7.40 26.05 11.11
CA VAL A 281 -7.75 25.79 9.71
C VAL A 281 -9.26 25.56 9.62
N GLU A 282 -9.98 26.34 8.82
CA GLU A 282 -11.42 26.18 8.56
C GLU A 282 -11.68 25.80 7.11
N LEU A 283 -12.77 25.05 6.89
CA LEU A 283 -13.19 24.60 5.57
C LEU A 283 -13.93 25.71 4.83
N VAL A 284 -13.61 25.91 3.55
CA VAL A 284 -14.37 26.82 2.68
C VAL A 284 -15.78 26.26 2.42
N PHE A 285 -15.93 24.93 2.41
CA PHE A 285 -17.19 24.22 2.31
C PHE A 285 -17.37 23.34 3.55
N PRO A 286 -17.91 23.86 4.67
CA PRO A 286 -18.29 23.01 5.79
C PRO A 286 -19.38 22.03 5.31
N PRO A 287 -19.36 20.76 5.72
CA PRO A 287 -20.50 19.87 5.49
C PRO A 287 -21.72 20.54 6.13
N LYS A 288 -22.67 20.95 5.30
CA LYS A 288 -23.98 21.37 5.80
C LYS A 288 -24.53 20.15 6.55
N PRO A 289 -24.99 20.30 7.81
CA PRO A 289 -25.79 19.27 8.42
C PRO A 289 -26.95 19.01 7.47
N ASP A 290 -27.08 17.80 6.92
CA ASP A 290 -28.24 17.44 6.11
C ASP A 290 -29.48 17.66 7.00
N PRO A 291 -30.39 18.61 6.67
CA PRO A 291 -31.50 18.95 7.53
C PRO A 291 -32.36 17.72 7.85
N GLU A 292 -32.42 16.74 6.95
CA GLU A 292 -33.15 15.49 7.15
C GLU A 292 -32.60 14.59 8.27
N LEU A 293 -31.29 14.63 8.53
CA LEU A 293 -30.66 13.79 9.55
C LEU A 293 -30.83 14.36 10.96
N GLU A 294 -30.89 15.68 11.09
CA GLU A 294 -31.33 16.35 12.32
C GLU A 294 -32.82 16.17 12.54
N ILE A 295 -33.65 16.33 11.50
CA ILE A 295 -35.10 16.10 11.60
C ILE A 295 -35.40 14.64 11.96
N LYS A 296 -34.71 13.65 11.37
CA LYS A 296 -34.88 12.23 11.75
C LYS A 296 -34.41 11.92 13.18
N LYS A 297 -33.31 12.54 13.65
CA LYS A 297 -32.86 12.39 15.05
C LYS A 297 -33.82 13.05 16.03
N ALA A 298 -34.32 14.24 15.69
CA ALA A 298 -35.32 14.95 16.47
C ALA A 298 -36.66 14.19 16.48
N ASP A 299 -37.10 13.63 15.34
CA ASP A 299 -38.30 12.80 15.24
C ASP A 299 -38.15 11.47 16.00
N MET A 300 -36.97 10.84 15.95
CA MET A 300 -36.71 9.65 16.76
C MET A 300 -36.75 10.00 18.26
N GLN A 301 -36.14 11.12 18.67
CA GLN A 301 -36.21 11.60 20.05
C GLN A 301 -37.65 11.94 20.46
N ARG A 302 -38.45 12.61 19.61
CA ARG A 302 -39.87 12.86 19.85
C ARG A 302 -40.66 11.57 20.00
N ARG A 303 -40.47 10.59 19.12
CA ARG A 303 -41.11 9.26 19.21
C ARG A 303 -40.72 8.51 20.48
N THR A 304 -39.46 8.60 20.93
CA THR A 304 -39.02 7.98 22.19
C THR A 304 -39.62 8.67 23.42
N LEU A 305 -39.77 10.00 23.38
CA LEU A 305 -40.42 10.77 24.45
C LEU A 305 -41.93 10.49 24.49
N GLU A 306 -42.60 10.45 23.34
CA GLU A 306 -44.01 10.07 23.24
C GLU A 306 -44.26 8.64 23.74
N GLY A 307 -43.35 7.71 23.42
CA GLY A 307 -43.41 6.34 23.94
C GLY A 307 -43.28 6.28 25.46
N LYS A 308 -42.38 7.08 26.06
CA LYS A 308 -42.23 7.19 27.52
C LYS A 308 -43.47 7.78 28.19
N VAL A 309 -43.98 8.89 27.66
CA VAL A 309 -45.19 9.54 28.20
C VAL A 309 -46.39 8.59 28.11
N ARG A 310 -46.53 7.84 27.02
CA ARG A 310 -47.61 6.83 26.89
C ARG A 310 -47.45 5.71 27.92
N SER A 311 -46.22 5.23 28.14
CA SER A 311 -45.97 4.21 29.16
C SER A 311 -46.23 4.71 30.59
N GLU A 312 -45.93 5.97 30.89
CA GLU A 312 -46.23 6.60 32.20
C GLU A 312 -47.73 6.76 32.41
N VAL A 313 -48.48 7.16 31.37
CA VAL A 313 -49.95 7.27 31.44
C VAL A 313 -50.60 5.89 31.62
N ASP A 314 -50.11 4.85 30.93
CA ASP A 314 -50.63 3.49 31.09
C ASP A 314 -50.31 2.91 32.47
N MET A 315 -49.13 3.22 33.03
CA MET A 315 -48.77 2.90 34.42
C MET A 315 -49.68 3.62 35.42
N MET A 316 -49.96 4.90 35.22
CA MET A 316 -50.84 5.68 36.10
C MET A 316 -52.29 5.20 36.06
N LYS A 317 -52.78 4.76 34.88
CA LYS A 317 -54.09 4.12 34.75
C LYS A 317 -54.14 2.77 35.49
N ALA A 318 -53.09 1.96 35.36
CA ALA A 318 -52.98 0.69 36.07
C ALA A 318 -52.93 0.89 37.59
N GLU A 319 -52.16 1.87 38.07
CA GLU A 319 -52.07 2.22 39.49
C GLU A 319 -53.41 2.72 40.04
N SER A 320 -54.11 3.59 39.30
CA SER A 320 -55.47 4.02 39.66
C SER A 320 -56.44 2.83 39.74
N GLN A 321 -56.32 1.84 38.86
CA GLN A 321 -57.14 0.65 38.90
C GLN A 321 -56.81 -0.25 40.10
N ILE A 322 -55.52 -0.42 40.41
CA ILE A 322 -55.06 -1.12 41.62
C ILE A 322 -55.62 -0.45 42.89
N MET A 323 -55.63 0.88 42.98
CA MET A 323 -56.22 1.58 44.12
C MET A 323 -57.72 1.34 44.27
N VAL A 324 -58.47 1.33 43.16
CA VAL A 324 -59.91 1.02 43.18
C VAL A 324 -60.14 -0.45 43.58
N ASP A 325 -59.31 -1.37 43.08
CA ASP A 325 -59.43 -2.78 43.40
C ASP A 325 -59.05 -3.06 44.86
N GLN A 326 -58.02 -2.40 45.40
CA GLN A 326 -57.67 -2.43 46.83
C GLN A 326 -58.79 -1.87 47.71
N ALA A 327 -59.42 -0.77 47.30
CA ALA A 327 -60.56 -0.21 48.02
C ALA A 327 -61.76 -1.18 48.02
N LYS A 328 -62.01 -1.88 46.90
CA LYS A 328 -63.04 -2.93 46.81
C LYS A 328 -62.71 -4.14 47.68
N VAL A 329 -61.45 -4.58 47.71
CA VAL A 329 -61.01 -5.66 48.61
C VAL A 329 -61.20 -5.27 50.07
N MET A 330 -60.88 -4.03 50.46
CA MET A 330 -61.15 -3.54 51.82
C MET A 330 -62.64 -3.56 52.18
N VAL A 331 -63.52 -3.16 51.24
CA VAL A 331 -64.97 -3.28 51.44
C VAL A 331 -65.39 -4.74 51.59
N MET A 332 -64.86 -5.65 50.76
CA MET A 332 -65.19 -7.07 50.83
C MET A 332 -64.70 -7.72 52.13
N ILE A 333 -63.53 -7.33 52.65
CA ILE A 333 -63.04 -7.78 53.96
C ILE A 333 -63.92 -7.23 55.09
N ALA A 334 -64.31 -5.95 55.03
CA ALA A 334 -65.21 -5.35 56.02
C ALA A 334 -66.62 -5.97 55.99
N GLU A 335 -67.13 -6.37 54.81
CA GLU A 335 -68.38 -7.11 54.67
C GLU A 335 -68.27 -8.53 55.25
N LEU A 336 -67.14 -9.23 55.03
CA LEU A 336 -66.87 -10.55 55.63
C LEU A 336 -66.68 -10.52 57.15
N GLU A 337 -66.15 -9.43 57.70
CA GLU A 337 -66.02 -9.21 59.15
C GLU A 337 -67.39 -8.87 59.79
N ALA A 338 -68.28 -8.19 59.07
CA ALA A 338 -69.62 -7.85 59.55
C ALA A 338 -70.57 -9.05 59.67
N ASP A 339 -70.34 -10.13 58.91
CA ASP A 339 -71.08 -11.38 59.04
C ASP A 339 -70.84 -12.11 60.39
N LYS A 340 -69.90 -11.63 61.22
CA LYS A 340 -69.56 -12.24 62.51
C LYS A 340 -70.04 -11.49 63.76
N GLU A 341 -70.47 -10.22 63.72
CA GLU A 341 -70.99 -9.51 64.91
C GLU A 341 -71.74 -8.17 64.59
N SER A 342 -72.94 -8.03 65.17
CA SER A 342 -73.89 -6.90 65.40
C SER A 342 -73.83 -5.53 64.67
N GLU A 343 -75.03 -5.01 64.39
CA GLU A 343 -75.53 -3.79 63.68
C GLU A 343 -74.71 -2.47 63.65
N SER A 344 -73.65 -2.32 64.46
CA SER A 344 -72.81 -1.10 64.45
C SER A 344 -71.88 -0.98 63.22
N ASN A 345 -71.61 -2.08 62.53
CA ASN A 345 -70.73 -2.11 61.36
C ASN A 345 -71.39 -1.61 60.06
N ASN A 346 -72.73 -1.53 60.00
CA ASN A 346 -73.44 -1.11 58.78
C ASN A 346 -73.16 0.35 58.38
N VAL A 347 -73.03 1.26 59.36
CA VAL A 347 -72.74 2.67 59.08
C VAL A 347 -71.31 2.84 58.52
N ARG A 348 -70.35 2.06 59.03
CA ARG A 348 -68.96 2.09 58.56
C ARG A 348 -68.82 1.53 57.15
N ILE A 349 -69.62 0.53 56.80
CA ILE A 349 -69.69 -0.04 55.44
C ILE A 349 -70.29 0.99 54.46
N GLU A 350 -71.32 1.75 54.86
CA GLU A 350 -71.88 2.81 54.00
C GLU A 350 -70.88 3.95 53.75
N GLU A 351 -70.12 4.37 54.76
CA GLU A 351 -69.04 5.36 54.60
C GLU A 351 -67.97 4.87 53.62
N LEU A 352 -67.51 3.62 53.75
CA LEU A 352 -66.52 3.03 52.84
C LEU A 352 -67.06 2.88 51.41
N LYS A 353 -68.34 2.54 51.24
CA LYS A 353 -69.01 2.50 49.92
C LYS A 353 -69.10 3.88 49.27
N LEU A 354 -69.31 4.93 50.07
CA LEU A 354 -69.30 6.32 49.60
C LEU A 354 -67.90 6.75 49.14
N LEU A 355 -66.86 6.34 49.88
CA LEU A 355 -65.46 6.57 49.57
C LEU A 355 -65.04 5.83 48.27
N VAL A 356 -65.50 4.60 48.07
CA VAL A 356 -65.31 3.87 46.79
C VAL A 356 -66.00 4.59 45.62
N LYS A 357 -67.22 5.10 45.82
CA LYS A 357 -67.91 5.90 44.78
C LYS A 357 -67.15 7.18 44.45
N GLU A 358 -66.58 7.85 45.45
CA GLU A 358 -65.75 9.05 45.23
C GLU A 358 -64.48 8.71 44.44
N PHE A 359 -63.80 7.61 44.76
CA PHE A 359 -62.67 7.12 43.96
C PHE A 359 -63.07 6.74 42.53
N GLU A 360 -64.25 6.14 42.32
CA GLU A 360 -64.74 5.82 40.97
C GLU A 360 -65.10 7.08 40.17
N ILE A 361 -65.62 8.13 40.82
CA ILE A 361 -65.89 9.44 40.20
C ILE A 361 -64.57 10.12 39.83
N ASN A 362 -63.60 10.17 40.75
CA ASN A 362 -62.28 10.73 40.48
C ASN A 362 -61.56 9.99 39.35
N ARG A 363 -61.70 8.66 39.27
CA ARG A 363 -61.19 7.88 38.14
C ARG A 363 -61.88 8.26 36.83
N LYS A 364 -63.21 8.40 36.81
CA LYS A 364 -63.95 8.79 35.59
C LYS A 364 -63.54 10.17 35.11
N ALA A 365 -63.41 11.14 36.03
CA ALA A 365 -62.94 12.48 35.71
C ALA A 365 -61.52 12.47 35.13
N MET A 366 -60.60 11.69 35.70
CA MET A 366 -59.25 11.50 35.16
C MET A 366 -59.28 10.90 33.75
N VAL A 367 -60.06 9.85 33.52
CA VAL A 367 -60.19 9.21 32.19
C VAL A 367 -60.77 10.16 31.15
N GLU A 368 -61.74 11.00 31.52
CA GLU A 368 -62.34 12.00 30.62
C GLU A 368 -61.35 13.13 30.29
N MET A 369 -60.59 13.62 31.27
CA MET A 369 -59.51 14.58 31.01
C MET A 369 -58.46 14.01 30.04
N TYR A 370 -58.08 12.74 30.19
CA TYR A 370 -57.15 12.10 29.25
C TYR A 370 -57.72 11.95 27.84
N LYS A 371 -59.00 11.61 27.69
CA LYS A 371 -59.64 11.53 26.37
C LYS A 371 -59.69 12.90 25.68
N ALA A 372 -59.92 13.97 26.44
CA ALA A 372 -59.87 15.33 25.93
C ALA A 372 -58.45 15.73 25.47
N ASP A 373 -57.43 15.29 26.22
CA ASP A 373 -56.02 15.54 25.90
C ASP A 373 -55.51 14.73 24.69
N GLU A 374 -56.01 13.50 24.49
CA GLU A 374 -55.74 12.72 23.27
C GLU A 374 -56.41 13.34 22.03
N GLN A 375 -57.64 13.84 22.17
CA GLN A 375 -58.37 14.49 21.08
C GLN A 375 -57.72 15.83 20.68
N SER A 376 -57.24 16.62 21.64
CA SER A 376 -56.52 17.87 21.37
C SER A 376 -55.18 17.62 20.66
N LYS A 377 -54.44 16.57 21.05
CA LYS A 377 -53.18 16.16 20.39
C LYS A 377 -53.39 15.59 19.00
N GLN A 378 -54.46 14.83 18.76
CA GLN A 378 -54.82 14.36 17.40
C GLN A 378 -55.23 15.51 16.47
N ALA A 379 -55.89 16.55 16.99
CA ALA A 379 -56.20 17.76 16.23
C ALA A 379 -54.93 18.55 15.88
N ALA A 380 -53.97 18.67 16.80
CA ALA A 380 -52.68 19.31 16.56
C ALA A 380 -51.84 18.58 15.49
N ASN A 381 -51.86 17.25 15.47
CA ASN A 381 -51.08 16.45 14.51
C ASN A 381 -51.63 16.51 13.07
N LYS A 382 -52.94 16.78 12.90
CA LYS A 382 -53.55 17.02 11.57
C LYS A 382 -53.25 18.41 11.00
N GLY A 383 -52.77 19.37 11.81
CA GLY A 383 -52.44 20.73 11.39
C GLY A 383 -51.01 20.92 10.86
N VAL A 384 -50.14 19.90 10.95
CA VAL A 384 -48.71 20.00 10.57
C VAL A 384 -48.41 19.32 9.22
N GLY A 385 -49.44 18.86 8.51
CA GLY A 385 -49.32 18.23 7.18
C GLY A 385 -49.97 19.04 6.05
N GLY A 386 -49.76 20.37 6.03
CA GLY A 386 -50.21 21.29 4.99
C GLY A 386 -49.05 22.11 4.44
#